data_AF-A0A660M6F9-F1
#
_entry.id   AF-A0A660M6F9-F1
#
_cell.length_a   1.000
_cell.length_b   1.000
_cell.length_c   1.000
_cell.angle_alpha   90.00
_cell.angle_beta   90.00
_cell.angle_gamma   90.00
#
_symmetry.space_group_name_H-M   'P 1'
#
loop_
_entity.id
_entity.type
_entity.pdbx_description
1 polymer ?
#
loop_
_entity_poly.entity_id
_entity_poly.type
_entity_poly.pdbx_seq_one_letter_code
_entity_poly.pdbx_strand_id
1 'polypeptide(L)'
;ESALYKIAADNYNLSPSEYRRMFIELPLLRRKVTAQIDKTAENLKNEVSKYLSENANNFSKAVEHFGDKIEYAKPGKVRKTNIDGGRSKIAAGLKVGEVSKPFISSYSGDGYYIVKLIEKTDNEVSYESIKIKFTEFNKQLEQLEKDGKIQKYIKVD
;
A
#
# COMPACT_ATOMS: atom_id res chain seq x y z
N GLU A 1 4.36 21.37 -24.61
CA GLU A 1 4.80 20.71 -23.37
C GLU A 1 3.58 20.45 -22.48
N SER A 2 3.45 19.32 -21.79
CA SER A 2 2.25 19.06 -20.98
C SER A 2 2.22 20.01 -19.77
N ALA A 3 1.03 20.46 -19.36
CA ALA A 3 0.88 21.36 -18.21
C ALA A 3 1.56 20.82 -16.93
N LEU A 4 1.63 19.48 -16.80
CA LEU A 4 2.30 18.78 -15.71
C LEU A 4 3.81 19.06 -15.65
N TYR A 5 4.51 19.00 -16.80
CA TYR A 5 5.95 19.25 -16.84
C TYR A 5 6.30 20.71 -16.57
N LYS A 6 5.45 21.63 -17.06
CA LYS A 6 5.61 23.05 -16.73
C LYS A 6 5.48 23.29 -15.23
N ILE A 7 4.49 22.70 -14.57
CA ILE A 7 4.33 22.79 -13.11
C ILE A 7 5.58 22.24 -12.39
N ALA A 8 6.13 21.11 -12.83
CA ALA A 8 7.33 20.53 -12.23
C ALA A 8 8.57 21.42 -12.40
N ALA A 9 8.74 22.02 -13.57
CA ALA A 9 9.82 22.98 -13.84
C ALA A 9 9.64 24.25 -12.99
N ASP A 10 8.45 24.85 -12.99
CA ASP A 10 8.17 26.12 -12.31
C ASP A 10 8.31 26.00 -10.77
N ASN A 11 7.97 24.83 -10.18
CA ASN A 11 7.96 24.65 -8.72
C ASN A 11 9.20 23.94 -8.16
N TYR A 12 9.84 23.07 -8.95
CA TYR A 12 10.93 22.21 -8.49
C TYR A 12 12.19 22.29 -9.37
N ASN A 13 12.16 23.09 -10.43
CA ASN A 13 13.24 23.25 -11.40
C ASN A 13 13.69 21.92 -12.03
N LEU A 14 12.73 21.01 -12.22
CA LEU A 14 12.97 19.68 -12.79
C LEU A 14 12.69 19.67 -14.28
N SER A 15 13.60 19.08 -15.05
CA SER A 15 13.36 18.72 -16.44
C SER A 15 12.31 17.61 -16.55
N PRO A 16 11.67 17.42 -17.73
CA PRO A 16 10.72 16.32 -17.94
C PRO A 16 11.30 14.92 -17.68
N SER A 17 12.60 14.71 -17.94
CA SER A 17 13.29 13.44 -17.67
C SER A 17 13.50 13.21 -16.18
N GLU A 18 13.94 14.24 -15.44
CA GLU A 18 14.07 14.18 -13.98
C GLU A 18 12.73 13.93 -13.30
N TYR A 19 11.68 14.63 -13.73
CA TYR A 19 10.32 14.39 -13.23
C TYR A 19 9.90 12.92 -13.44
N ARG A 20 10.05 12.40 -14.67
CA ARG A 20 9.72 10.99 -14.97
C ARG A 20 10.52 10.05 -14.09
N ARG A 21 11.83 10.28 -13.94
CA ARG A 21 12.70 9.44 -13.13
C ARG A 21 12.29 9.45 -11.65
N MET A 22 12.10 10.63 -11.07
CA MET A 22 11.87 10.82 -9.65
C MET A 22 10.46 10.44 -9.20
N PHE A 23 9.43 10.79 -9.98
CA PHE A 23 8.04 10.63 -9.54
C PHE A 23 7.32 9.44 -10.17
N ILE A 24 7.88 8.82 -11.20
CA ILE A 24 7.25 7.68 -11.89
C ILE A 24 8.12 6.44 -11.76
N GLU A 25 9.34 6.47 -12.31
CA GLU A 25 10.16 5.27 -12.42
C GLU A 25 10.67 4.76 -11.06
N LEU A 26 11.31 5.63 -10.27
CA LEU A 26 11.87 5.24 -8.96
C LEU A 26 10.79 4.77 -7.97
N PRO A 27 9.63 5.43 -7.82
CA PRO A 27 8.56 4.95 -6.96
C PRO A 27 8.00 3.59 -7.41
N LEU A 28 7.81 3.39 -8.72
CA LEU A 28 7.35 2.11 -9.26
C LEU A 28 8.37 0.99 -9.01
N LEU A 29 9.66 1.27 -9.22
CA LEU A 29 10.74 0.34 -8.94
C LEU A 29 10.78 -0.01 -7.45
N ARG A 30 10.81 1.00 -6.57
CA ARG A 30 10.83 0.82 -5.12
C ARG A 30 9.66 -0.04 -4.66
N ARG A 31 8.44 0.21 -5.16
CA ARG A 31 7.27 -0.60 -4.84
C ARG A 31 7.46 -2.07 -5.22
N LYS A 32 7.94 -2.35 -6.43
CA LYS A 32 8.18 -3.73 -6.89
C LYS A 32 9.24 -4.43 -6.05
N VAL A 33 10.36 -3.76 -5.78
CA VAL A 33 11.46 -4.31 -4.99
C VAL A 33 11.00 -4.57 -3.56
N THR A 34 10.37 -3.60 -2.92
CA THR A 34 9.91 -3.69 -1.53
C THR A 34 8.96 -4.88 -1.34
N ALA A 35 8.02 -5.09 -2.26
CA ALA A 35 7.13 -6.24 -2.20
C ALA A 35 7.85 -7.58 -2.46
N GLN A 36 8.83 -7.60 -3.37
CA GLN A 36 9.52 -8.82 -3.78
C GLN A 36 10.48 -9.35 -2.70
N ILE A 37 11.16 -8.45 -1.98
CA ILE A 37 12.15 -8.83 -0.96
C ILE A 37 11.52 -9.21 0.38
N ASP A 38 10.31 -8.72 0.68
CA ASP A 38 9.67 -8.93 1.97
C ASP A 38 8.92 -10.28 2.05
N LYS A 39 9.70 -11.35 2.23
CA LYS A 39 9.18 -12.72 2.36
C LYS A 39 8.33 -12.92 3.62
N THR A 40 8.62 -12.18 4.69
CA THR A 40 7.82 -12.23 5.91
C THR A 40 6.41 -11.70 5.66
N ALA A 41 6.29 -10.54 5.00
CA ALA A 41 4.99 -9.99 4.61
C ALA A 41 4.26 -10.89 3.60
N GLU A 42 4.99 -11.51 2.67
CA GLU A 42 4.41 -12.47 1.71
C GLU A 42 3.80 -13.69 2.40
N ASN A 43 4.51 -14.29 3.37
CA ASN A 43 4.02 -15.41 4.15
C ASN A 43 2.82 -15.02 5.01
N LEU A 44 2.93 -13.92 5.74
CA LEU A 44 1.84 -13.41 6.57
C LEU A 44 0.58 -13.10 5.75
N LYS A 45 0.74 -12.56 4.52
CA LYS A 45 -0.38 -12.36 3.59
C LYS A 45 -1.08 -13.66 3.22
N ASN A 46 -0.33 -14.74 3.00
CA ASN A 46 -0.90 -16.05 2.71
C ASN A 46 -1.62 -16.62 3.94
N GLU A 47 -1.03 -16.49 5.14
CA GLU A 47 -1.63 -16.92 6.41
C GLU A 47 -2.93 -16.17 6.72
N VAL A 48 -2.94 -14.84 6.59
CA VAL A 48 -4.15 -14.02 6.80
C VAL A 48 -5.24 -14.42 5.80
N SER A 49 -4.88 -14.61 4.52
CA SER A 49 -5.86 -15.00 3.49
C SER A 49 -6.48 -16.37 3.81
N LYS A 50 -5.65 -17.34 4.22
CA LYS A 50 -6.10 -18.67 4.64
C LYS A 50 -7.01 -18.58 5.87
N TYR A 51 -6.57 -17.87 6.91
CA TYR A 51 -7.34 -17.68 8.13
C TYR A 51 -8.72 -17.07 7.85
N LEU A 52 -8.79 -16.03 7.01
CA LEU A 52 -10.05 -15.41 6.63
C LEU A 52 -10.99 -16.40 5.94
N SER A 53 -10.48 -17.23 5.02
CA SER A 53 -11.29 -18.24 4.33
C SER A 53 -11.83 -19.32 5.28
N GLU A 54 -11.07 -19.70 6.31
CA GLU A 54 -11.46 -20.70 7.31
C GLU A 54 -12.39 -20.12 8.40
N ASN A 55 -12.39 -18.80 8.58
CA ASN A 55 -13.12 -18.10 9.64
C ASN A 55 -14.22 -17.18 9.12
N ALA A 56 -14.92 -17.62 8.05
CA ALA A 56 -16.08 -16.93 7.47
C ALA A 56 -15.83 -15.46 7.14
N ASN A 57 -14.61 -15.12 6.69
CA ASN A 57 -14.20 -13.77 6.33
C ASN A 57 -14.42 -12.75 7.46
N ASN A 58 -14.20 -13.14 8.71
CA ASN A 58 -14.36 -12.27 9.87
C ASN A 58 -13.04 -11.53 10.17
N PHE A 59 -13.02 -10.23 9.85
CA PHE A 59 -11.82 -9.41 10.04
C PHE A 59 -11.55 -9.11 11.51
N SER A 60 -12.58 -8.98 12.36
CA SER A 60 -12.40 -8.80 13.81
C SER A 60 -11.66 -9.99 14.43
N LYS A 61 -12.04 -11.21 14.06
CA LYS A 61 -11.32 -12.42 14.49
C LYS A 61 -9.89 -12.47 13.96
N ALA A 62 -9.66 -12.02 12.72
CA ALA A 62 -8.29 -11.92 12.19
C ALA A 62 -7.44 -10.93 13.00
N VAL A 63 -8.00 -9.80 13.43
CA VAL A 63 -7.30 -8.84 14.29
C VAL A 63 -6.98 -9.46 15.66
N GLU A 64 -7.91 -10.18 16.26
CA GLU A 64 -7.66 -10.91 17.52
C GLU A 64 -6.55 -11.96 17.38
N HIS A 65 -6.49 -12.65 16.23
CA HIS A 65 -5.53 -13.72 15.98
C HIS A 65 -4.13 -13.22 15.62
N PHE A 66 -4.02 -12.24 14.72
CA PHE A 66 -2.74 -11.75 14.21
C PHE A 66 -2.18 -10.57 15.01
N GLY A 67 -3.01 -9.88 15.78
CA GLY A 67 -2.60 -8.76 16.64
C GLY A 67 -1.93 -7.64 15.85
N ASP A 68 -0.79 -7.19 16.37
CA ASP A 68 0.03 -6.09 15.83
C ASP A 68 0.70 -6.38 14.48
N LYS A 69 0.68 -7.64 14.03
CA LYS A 69 1.21 -8.02 12.71
C LYS A 69 0.37 -7.47 11.56
N ILE A 70 -0.88 -7.10 11.81
CA ILE A 70 -1.79 -6.52 10.82
C ILE A 70 -2.40 -5.22 11.31
N GLU A 71 -2.72 -4.32 10.37
CA GLU A 71 -3.50 -3.11 10.66
C GLU A 71 -4.91 -3.26 10.13
N TYR A 72 -5.89 -2.90 10.95
CA TYR A 72 -7.29 -2.91 10.58
C TYR A 72 -7.82 -1.48 10.40
N ALA A 73 -8.66 -1.29 9.39
CA ALA A 73 -9.37 -0.03 9.18
C ALA A 73 -10.79 -0.27 8.67
N LYS A 74 -11.74 0.51 9.19
CA LYS A 74 -13.15 0.54 8.78
C LYS A 74 -13.58 2.01 8.66
N PRO A 75 -13.30 2.67 7.53
CA PRO A 75 -13.48 4.12 7.38
C PRO A 75 -14.95 4.57 7.30
N GLY A 76 -15.92 3.64 7.27
CA GLY A 76 -17.32 3.97 6.99
C GLY A 76 -17.55 4.22 5.50
N LYS A 77 -18.56 5.03 5.17
CA LYS A 77 -18.90 5.36 3.78
C LYS A 77 -17.90 6.34 3.19
N VAL A 78 -17.31 5.96 2.06
CA VAL A 78 -16.41 6.81 1.27
C VAL A 78 -16.80 6.75 -0.20
N ARG A 79 -16.45 7.79 -0.97
CA ARG A 79 -16.65 7.80 -2.43
C ARG A 79 -15.85 6.66 -3.08
N LYS A 80 -16.37 6.09 -4.16
CA LYS A 80 -15.65 5.10 -5.00
C LYS A 80 -14.32 5.63 -5.57
N THR A 81 -14.17 6.95 -5.64
CA THR A 81 -12.97 7.67 -6.11
C THR A 81 -12.04 8.12 -4.98
N ASN A 82 -12.25 7.65 -3.75
CA ASN A 82 -11.44 8.04 -2.60
C ASN A 82 -9.95 7.68 -2.79
N ILE A 83 -9.06 8.55 -2.33
CA ILE A 83 -7.60 8.37 -2.47
C ILE A 83 -7.10 7.56 -1.27
N ASP A 84 -7.29 6.24 -1.32
CA ASP A 84 -7.02 5.32 -0.19
C ASP A 84 -6.14 4.12 -0.54
N GLY A 85 -5.28 4.27 -1.55
CA GLY A 85 -4.45 3.16 -2.03
C GLY A 85 -5.17 2.20 -2.99
N GLY A 86 -6.43 2.51 -3.35
CA GLY A 86 -7.25 1.68 -4.24
C GLY A 86 -8.21 0.73 -3.51
N ARG A 87 -8.34 0.87 -2.19
CA ARG A 87 -9.25 0.07 -1.36
C ARG A 87 -10.71 0.32 -1.72
N SER A 88 -11.14 1.58 -1.83
CA SER A 88 -12.50 1.92 -2.27
C SER A 88 -12.80 1.40 -3.68
N LYS A 89 -11.85 1.57 -4.60
CA LYS A 89 -11.97 1.07 -5.99
C LYS A 89 -12.15 -0.44 -6.05
N ILE A 90 -11.35 -1.21 -5.30
CA ILE A 90 -11.47 -2.67 -5.27
C ILE A 90 -12.76 -3.09 -4.58
N ALA A 91 -13.10 -2.49 -3.42
CA ALA A 91 -14.34 -2.78 -2.71
C ALA A 91 -15.58 -2.54 -3.59
N ALA A 92 -15.60 -1.49 -4.40
CA ALA A 92 -16.70 -1.21 -5.33
C ALA A 92 -16.99 -2.33 -6.33
N GLY A 93 -15.95 -3.09 -6.71
CA GLY A 93 -16.04 -4.23 -7.62
C GLY A 93 -16.55 -5.52 -6.97
N LEU A 94 -16.65 -5.58 -5.65
CA LEU A 94 -17.07 -6.77 -4.90
C LEU A 94 -18.59 -6.84 -4.73
N LYS A 95 -19.11 -8.03 -4.43
CA LYS A 95 -20.44 -8.24 -3.86
C LYS A 95 -20.42 -7.94 -2.36
N VAL A 96 -21.56 -7.57 -1.79
CA VAL A 96 -21.67 -7.32 -0.34
C VAL A 96 -21.29 -8.59 0.43
N GLY A 97 -20.39 -8.45 1.40
CA GLY A 97 -19.82 -9.55 2.18
C GLY A 97 -18.63 -10.27 1.53
N GLU A 98 -18.34 -10.02 0.26
CA GLU A 98 -17.21 -10.62 -0.46
C GLU A 98 -15.88 -9.98 -0.04
N VAL A 99 -14.81 -10.79 -0.07
CA VAL A 99 -13.44 -10.40 0.25
C VAL A 99 -12.59 -10.41 -1.02
N SER A 100 -11.77 -9.37 -1.20
CA SER A 100 -10.83 -9.30 -2.31
C SER A 100 -9.71 -10.32 -2.20
N LYS A 101 -9.09 -10.67 -3.33
CA LYS A 101 -7.72 -11.19 -3.30
C LYS A 101 -6.78 -10.14 -2.68
N PRO A 102 -5.66 -10.54 -2.05
CA PRO A 102 -4.65 -9.59 -1.60
C PRO A 102 -4.10 -8.78 -2.78
N PHE A 103 -3.86 -7.49 -2.55
CA PHE A 103 -3.29 -6.58 -3.54
C PHE A 103 -2.32 -5.59 -2.91
N ILE A 104 -1.44 -4.99 -3.71
CA ILE A 104 -0.54 -3.92 -3.26
C ILE A 104 -1.20 -2.57 -3.54
N SER A 105 -1.11 -1.62 -2.61
CA SER A 105 -1.62 -0.26 -2.82
C SER A 105 -1.11 0.34 -4.13
N SER A 106 -2.04 0.90 -4.91
CA SER A 106 -1.75 1.46 -6.23
C SER A 106 -0.88 2.72 -6.17
N TYR A 107 -0.88 3.43 -5.03
CA TYR A 107 -0.18 4.70 -4.86
C TYR A 107 1.04 4.58 -3.95
N SER A 108 0.86 4.10 -2.72
CA SER A 108 1.93 4.05 -1.71
C SER A 108 2.83 2.82 -1.84
N GLY A 109 2.32 1.70 -2.33
CA GLY A 109 3.10 0.47 -2.42
C GLY A 109 3.62 -0.04 -1.07
N ASP A 110 2.92 0.30 0.02
CA ASP A 110 3.40 0.25 1.40
C ASP A 110 2.99 -1.03 2.16
N GLY A 111 2.38 -1.98 1.46
CA GLY A 111 1.94 -3.25 2.03
C GLY A 111 0.96 -4.00 1.15
N TYR A 112 0.62 -5.20 1.59
CA TYR A 112 -0.52 -5.96 1.08
C TYR A 112 -1.80 -5.49 1.78
N TYR A 113 -2.87 -5.37 1.01
CA TYR A 113 -4.21 -5.03 1.48
C TYR A 113 -5.18 -6.14 1.09
N ILE A 114 -6.14 -6.37 1.98
CA ILE A 114 -7.30 -7.23 1.76
C ILE A 114 -8.52 -6.42 2.18
N VAL A 115 -9.54 -6.34 1.33
CA VAL A 115 -10.76 -5.57 1.63
C VAL A 115 -11.99 -6.47 1.61
N LYS A 116 -12.94 -6.17 2.48
CA LYS A 116 -14.28 -6.79 2.48
C LYS A 116 -15.33 -5.71 2.31
N LEU A 117 -16.21 -5.88 1.33
CA LEU A 117 -17.29 -4.93 1.11
C LEU A 117 -18.40 -5.14 2.15
N ILE A 118 -18.83 -4.05 2.80
CA ILE A 118 -19.94 -4.05 3.75
C ILE A 118 -21.24 -3.59 3.08
N GLU A 119 -21.18 -2.49 2.33
CA GLU A 119 -22.32 -1.93 1.60
C GLU A 119 -21.81 -1.08 0.43
N LYS A 120 -22.63 -0.92 -0.62
CA LYS A 120 -22.33 -0.01 -1.73
C LYS A 120 -23.60 0.67 -2.24
N THR A 121 -23.44 1.90 -2.68
CA THR A 121 -24.45 2.68 -3.43
C THR A 121 -23.91 3.00 -4.82
N ASP A 122 -24.57 3.90 -5.55
CA ASP A 122 -24.12 4.34 -6.86
C ASP A 122 -22.75 5.04 -6.81
N ASN A 123 -22.48 5.82 -5.76
CA ASN A 123 -21.27 6.65 -5.66
C ASN A 123 -20.37 6.31 -4.48
N GLU A 124 -20.85 5.54 -3.52
CA GLU A 124 -20.15 5.29 -2.25
C GLU A 124 -20.02 3.79 -1.96
N VAL A 125 -19.03 3.48 -1.14
CA VAL A 125 -18.80 2.15 -0.59
C VAL A 125 -18.44 2.28 0.89
N SER A 126 -18.85 1.31 1.68
CA SER A 126 -18.32 1.09 3.03
C SER A 126 -17.67 -0.29 3.05
N TYR A 127 -16.48 -0.36 3.61
CA TYR A 127 -15.67 -1.56 3.62
C TYR A 127 -14.84 -1.62 4.89
N GLU A 128 -14.32 -2.80 5.18
CA GLU A 128 -13.23 -2.98 6.13
C GLU A 128 -11.99 -3.49 5.39
N SER A 129 -10.81 -3.16 5.91
CA SER A 129 -9.54 -3.51 5.28
C SER A 129 -8.53 -3.99 6.32
N ILE A 130 -7.79 -5.01 5.95
CA ILE A 130 -6.56 -5.42 6.62
C ILE A 130 -5.37 -4.96 5.78
N LYS A 131 -4.34 -4.42 6.42
CA LYS A 131 -3.05 -4.10 5.83
C LYS A 131 -1.95 -4.89 6.49
N ILE A 132 -1.03 -5.39 5.68
CA ILE A 132 0.20 -6.08 6.08
C ILE A 132 1.35 -5.22 5.56
N LYS A 133 2.09 -4.59 6.47
CA LYS A 133 3.17 -3.64 6.12
C LYS A 133 4.35 -4.36 5.49
N PHE A 134 5.01 -3.66 4.56
CA PHE A 134 6.37 -4.00 4.17
C PHE A 134 7.38 -3.31 5.09
N THR A 135 8.37 -4.07 5.53
CA THR A 135 9.38 -3.65 6.51
C THR A 135 10.80 -3.98 6.07
N GLU A 136 10.97 -5.02 5.24
CA GLU A 136 12.30 -5.56 4.91
C GLU A 136 13.18 -4.55 4.18
N PHE A 137 12.62 -3.71 3.30
CA PHE A 137 13.38 -2.66 2.62
C PHE A 137 14.01 -1.68 3.61
N ASN A 138 13.23 -1.16 4.56
CA ASN A 138 13.71 -0.20 5.55
C ASN A 138 14.75 -0.85 6.47
N LYS A 139 14.49 -2.09 6.90
CA LYS A 139 15.44 -2.86 7.70
C LYS A 139 16.79 -3.05 7.00
N GLN A 140 16.78 -3.40 5.70
CA GLN A 140 18.02 -3.54 4.93
C GLN A 140 18.74 -2.19 4.77
N LEU A 141 18.00 -1.10 4.53
CA LEU A 141 18.59 0.24 4.42
C LEU A 141 19.22 0.69 5.74
N GLU A 142 18.52 0.52 6.87
CA GLU A 142 19.04 0.80 8.21
C GLU A 142 20.28 -0.04 8.52
N GLN A 143 20.32 -1.29 8.07
CA GLN A 143 21.50 -2.14 8.24
C GLN A 143 22.70 -1.60 7.45
N LEU A 144 22.50 -1.13 6.21
CA LEU A 144 23.58 -0.51 5.44
C LEU A 144 24.11 0.76 6.10
N GLU A 145 23.24 1.56 6.74
CA GLU A 145 23.67 2.73 7.51
C GLU A 145 24.49 2.32 8.74
N LYS A 146 24.01 1.35 9.53
CA LYS A 146 24.69 0.83 10.72
C LYS A 146 26.05 0.19 10.38
N ASP A 147 26.13 -0.49 9.24
CA ASP A 147 27.36 -1.11 8.72
C ASP A 147 28.37 -0.07 8.17
N GLY A 148 28.04 1.23 8.15
CA GLY A 148 28.91 2.26 7.59
C GLY A 148 29.06 2.18 6.07
N LYS A 149 28.14 1.49 5.37
CA LYS A 149 28.17 1.31 3.92
C LYS A 149 27.55 2.46 3.13
N ILE A 150 27.04 3.48 3.83
CA ILE A 150 26.42 4.67 3.22
C ILE A 150 27.29 5.89 3.51
N GLN A 151 27.85 6.49 2.46
CA GLN A 151 28.57 7.74 2.53
C GLN A 151 27.65 8.91 2.18
N LYS A 152 27.49 9.87 3.09
CA LYS A 152 26.67 11.08 2.91
C LYS A 152 27.59 12.25 2.58
N TYR A 153 27.44 12.83 1.39
CA TYR A 153 28.27 13.96 0.92
C TYR A 153 27.65 15.33 1.18
N ILE A 154 26.34 15.37 1.45
CA ILE A 154 25.61 16.60 1.77
C ILE A 154 25.10 16.44 3.19
N LYS A 155 25.52 17.36 4.05
CA LYS A 155 24.95 17.52 5.38
C LYS A 155 23.81 18.52 5.26
N VAL A 156 22.61 18.10 5.62
CA VAL A 156 21.44 18.97 5.71
C VAL A 156 21.32 19.30 7.20
N ASP A 157 21.59 20.56 7.56
CA ASP A 157 21.41 21.08 8.91
C ASP A 157 19.92 21.36 9.20
#